data_AF-A0A351QXY3-F1
#
_entry.id   AF-A0A351QXY3-F1
#
_cell.length_a   1.000
_cell.length_b   1.000
_cell.length_c   1.000
_cell.angle_alpha   90.00
_cell.angle_beta   90.00
_cell.angle_gamma   90.00
#
_symmetry.space_group_name_H-M   'P 1'
#
loop_
_entity.id
_entity.type
_entity.pdbx_description
1 polymer ?
#
loop_
_entity_poly.entity_id
_entity_poly.type
_entity_poly.pdbx_seq_one_letter_code
_entity_poly.pdbx_strand_id
1 'polypeptide(L)' 'MSIITVKINGMEYNLRGEENDEYLQMVAQYVDNKINSLMFKNSKISRPDATILAAINLGDEVFKNKEA' A
#
# COMPACT_ATOMS: atom_id res chain seq x y z
N MET A 1 -12.87 1.46 -16.06
CA MET A 1 -11.70 2.27 -15.69
C MET A 1 -12.17 3.36 -14.75
N SER A 2 -11.90 3.19 -13.46
CA SER A 2 -12.27 4.10 -12.38
C SER A 2 -11.07 4.94 -11.94
N ILE A 3 -11.33 6.14 -11.44
CA ILE A 3 -10.35 7.00 -10.77
C ILE A 3 -10.95 7.37 -9.42
N ILE A 4 -10.28 6.99 -8.34
CA ILE A 4 -10.69 7.34 -6.98
C ILE A 4 -9.58 8.10 -6.27
N THR A 5 -9.97 8.99 -5.35
CA THR A 5 -9.02 9.68 -4.48
C THR A 5 -8.84 8.88 -3.20
N VAL A 6 -7.59 8.50 -2.91
CA VAL A 6 -7.22 7.68 -1.76
C VAL A 6 -6.15 8.40 -0.93
N LYS A 7 -6.10 8.07 0.37
CA LYS A 7 -5.09 8.61 1.27
C LYS A 7 -4.16 7.49 1.73
N ILE A 8 -2.87 7.63 1.43
CA ILE A 8 -1.83 6.64 1.76
C ILE A 8 -0.66 7.37 2.43
N ASN A 9 -0.25 6.91 3.62
CA ASN A 9 0.80 7.50 4.44
C ASN A 9 0.63 9.01 4.67
N GLY A 10 -0.63 9.43 4.84
CA GLY A 10 -1.01 10.82 5.05
C GLY A 10 -1.03 11.71 3.80
N MET A 11 -0.72 11.17 2.61
CA MET A 11 -0.74 11.88 1.33
C MET A 11 -1.92 11.42 0.47
N GLU A 12 -2.52 12.34 -0.28
CA GLU A 12 -3.64 12.05 -1.18
C GLU A 12 -3.13 11.71 -2.59
N TYR A 13 -3.72 10.67 -3.18
CA TYR A 13 -3.39 10.17 -4.51
C TYR A 13 -4.64 9.91 -5.32
N ASN A 14 -4.57 10.15 -6.63
CA ASN A 14 -5.59 9.70 -7.58
C ASN A 14 -5.18 8.32 -8.11
N LEU A 15 -5.85 7.28 -7.62
CA LEU A 15 -5.63 5.90 -8.02
C LEU A 15 -6.53 5.58 -9.22
N ARG A 16 -5.91 5.20 -10.34
CA ARG A 16 -6.61 4.76 -11.55
C ARG A 16 -6.51 3.24 -11.67
N GLY A 17 -7.64 2.58 -11.89
CA GLY A 17 -7.70 1.13 -12.07
C GLY A 17 -8.84 0.68 -12.97
N GLU A 18 -8.81 -0.59 -13.38
CA GLU A 18 -9.89 -1.19 -14.18
C GLU A 18 -11.03 -1.75 -13.33
N GLU A 19 -10.71 -2.09 -12.08
CA GLU A 19 -11.61 -2.61 -11.05
C GLU A 19 -12.56 -1.54 -10.48
N ASN A 20 -13.51 -1.98 -9.65
CA ASN A 20 -14.47 -1.08 -9.00
C ASN A 20 -13.85 -0.26 -7.85
N ASP A 21 -14.54 0.82 -7.49
CA ASP A 21 -14.09 1.77 -6.47
C ASP A 21 -13.85 1.12 -5.11
N GLU A 22 -14.69 0.15 -4.72
CA GLU A 22 -14.54 -0.59 -3.46
C GLU A 22 -13.23 -1.40 -3.42
N TYR A 23 -12.91 -2.11 -4.51
CA TYR A 23 -11.66 -2.86 -4.61
C TYR A 23 -10.45 -1.91 -4.58
N LEU A 24 -10.49 -0.82 -5.35
CA LEU A 24 -9.40 0.15 -5.37
C LEU A 24 -9.18 0.81 -4.00
N GLN A 25 -10.27 1.10 -3.28
CA GLN A 25 -10.22 1.61 -1.91
C GLN A 25 -9.62 0.58 -0.95
N MET A 26 -10.03 -0.69 -1.06
CA MET A 26 -9.49 -1.79 -0.26
C MET A 26 -7.98 -1.95 -0.49
N VAL A 27 -7.52 -1.89 -1.74
CA VAL A 27 -6.08 -1.96 -2.07
C VAL A 27 -5.32 -0.79 -1.45
N ALA A 28 -5.83 0.44 -1.56
CA ALA A 28 -5.19 1.60 -0.94
C ALA A 28 -5.11 1.48 0.59
N GLN A 29 -6.18 1.03 1.25
CA GLN A 29 -6.19 0.77 2.68
C GLN A 29 -5.21 -0.32 3.08
N TYR A 30 -5.08 -1.37 2.28
CA TYR A 30 -4.12 -2.45 2.54
C TYR A 30 -2.67 -1.94 2.53
N VAL A 31 -2.31 -1.12 1.53
CA VAL A 31 -0.99 -0.49 1.45
C VAL A 31 -0.76 0.45 2.63
N ASP A 32 -1.73 1.32 2.97
CA ASP A 32 -1.61 2.26 4.09
C ASP A 32 -1.39 1.53 5.43
N ASN A 33 -2.17 0.47 5.68
CA ASN A 33 -2.03 -0.36 6.88
C ASN A 33 -0.64 -1.03 6.96
N LYS A 34 -0.09 -1.47 5.83
CA LYS A 34 1.26 -2.06 5.78
C LYS A 34 2.32 -1.04 6.20
N ILE A 35 2.23 0.18 5.69
CA ILE A 35 3.15 1.28 6.01
C ILE A 35 3.03 1.65 7.50
N ASN A 36 1.80 1.83 8.00
CA ASN A 36 1.54 2.15 9.40
C ASN A 36 2.04 1.05 10.35
N SER A 37 1.90 -0.22 9.99
CA SER A 37 2.42 -1.35 10.77
C SER A 37 3.95 -1.33 10.87
N LEU A 38 4.65 -0.99 9.78
CA LEU A 38 6.12 -0.87 9.79
C LEU A 38 6.59 0.30 10.66
N MET A 39 5.92 1.46 10.55
CA MET A 39 6.22 2.62 11.40
C MET A 39 5.93 2.34 12.88
N PHE A 40 4.87 1.59 13.18
CA PHE A 40 4.56 1.19 14.55
C PHE A 40 5.61 0.23 15.14
N LYS A 41 6.10 -0.73 14.34
CA LYS A 41 7.12 -1.70 14.77
C LYS A 41 8.51 -1.09 14.92
N ASN A 42 8.83 -0.03 14.19
CA ASN A 42 10.12 0.63 14.25
C ASN A 42 9.97 2.15 14.29
N SER A 43 9.95 2.73 15.49
CA SER A 43 9.76 4.17 15.71
C SER A 43 10.87 5.06 15.14
N LYS A 44 12.02 4.49 14.75
CA LYS A 44 13.14 5.23 14.14
C LYS A 44 13.11 5.25 12.61
N ILE A 45 12.19 4.53 11.98
CA ILE A 45 12.11 4.47 10.52
C ILE A 45 11.57 5.81 9.97
N SER A 46 12.17 6.28 8.88
CA SER A 46 11.64 7.44 8.16
C SER A 46 10.39 7.05 7.36
N ARG A 47 9.50 8.01 7.07
CA ARG A 47 8.31 7.76 6.25
C ARG A 47 8.64 7.23 4.84
N PRO A 48 9.64 7.77 4.12
CA PRO A 48 10.04 7.22 2.83
C PRO A 48 10.53 5.77 2.93
N ASP A 49 11.38 5.47 3.91
CA ASP A 49 11.92 4.11 4.08
C ASP A 49 10.81 3.11 4.43
N ALA A 50 9.85 3.49 5.27
CA ALA A 50 8.69 2.66 5.59
C ALA A 50 7.83 2.35 4.35
N THR A 51 7.71 3.33 3.45
CA THR A 51 6.95 3.18 2.19
C THR A 51 7.68 2.21 1.23
N ILE A 52 8.99 2.35 1.09
CA ILE A 52 9.83 1.45 0.27
C ILE A 52 9.79 0.03 0.84
N LEU A 53 9.95 -0.15 2.15
CA LEU A 53 9.87 -1.46 2.79
C LEU A 53 8.48 -2.10 2.65
N ALA A 54 7.40 -1.31 2.73
CA ALA A 54 6.06 -1.81 2.47
C ALA A 54 5.94 -2.34 1.03
N ALA A 55 6.42 -1.58 0.04
CA ALA A 55 6.39 -2.00 -1.35
C ALA A 55 7.20 -3.29 -1.59
N ILE A 56 8.38 -3.42 -0.97
CA ILE A 56 9.20 -4.64 -1.05
C ILE A 56 8.45 -5.84 -0.46
N ASN A 57 7.85 -5.70 0.73
CA ASN A 57 7.11 -6.78 1.37
C ASN A 57 5.88 -7.22 0.56
N LEU A 58 5.15 -6.27 -0.04
CA LEU A 58 4.01 -6.54 -0.91
C LEU A 58 4.46 -7.27 -2.19
N GLY A 59 5.59 -6.88 -2.76
CA GLY A 59 6.19 -7.57 -3.90
C GLY A 59 6.55 -9.02 -3.57
N ASP A 60 7.23 -9.26 -2.44
CA ASP A 60 7.57 -10.60 -1.95
C ASP A 60 6.33 -11.49 -1.78
N GLU A 61 5.24 -10.94 -1.23
CA GLU A 61 3.96 -11.65 -1.12
C GLU A 61 3.40 -12.04 -2.50
N VAL A 62 3.48 -11.17 -3.50
CA VAL A 62 3.05 -11.50 -4.87
C VAL A 62 3.91 -12.59 -5.48
N PHE A 63 5.23 -12.55 -5.31
CA PHE A 63 6.12 -13.59 -5.85
C PHE A 63 5.89 -14.94 -5.18
N LYS A 64 5.80 -14.97 -3.84
CA LYS A 64 5.51 -16.21 -3.10
C LYS A 64 4.18 -16.85 -3.46
N ASN A 65 3.15 -16.04 -3.74
CA ASN A 65 1.85 -16.56 -4.20
C ASN A 65 1.86 -17.05 -5.66
N LYS A 66 2.85 -16.64 -6.48
CA LYS A 66 2.99 -17.10 -7.86
C LYS A 66 3.87 -18.34 -8.01
N GLU A 67 4.75 -18.58 -7.03
CA GLU A 67 5.61 -19.77 -6.97
C GLU A 67 4.90 -20.98 -6.33
N ALA A 68 3.71 -20.77 -5.73
CA ALA A 68 2.84 -21.79 -5.15
C ALA A 68 1.75 -22.24 -6.14
#